data_AF-F0JE37-F1
#
_entry.id   AF-F0JE37-F1
#
_cell.length_a   1.000
_cell.length_b   1.000
_cell.length_c   1.000
_cell.angle_alpha   90.00
_cell.angle_beta   90.00
_cell.angle_gamma   90.00
#
_symmetry.space_group_name_H-M   'P 1'
#
loop_
_entity.id
_entity.type
_entity.pdbx_description
1 polymer ?
#
loop_
_entity_poly.entity_id
_entity_poly.type
_entity_poly.pdbx_seq_one_letter_code
_entity_poly.pdbx_strand_id
1 'polypeptide(L)'
;MIECSVFCAGERIGPEFGSLRLEENASYEVVVETGPDARLWLDHLPLPAVAAGRFALTTGFWVGDSLLRVESEGERAEYPVRVRPSGYKLLQGEWQAMLADVETWLSGASVGMEGGQGGSADVHGGASPQFLTVALLPLVRALVESLTAICTSPRTKDAGYWADVELRRMRKAGREAVSWVSRHPEVGAWLDPWKRLELLGDEPLVPLRRVQETIDHPANRYVLWLAGRAARRLESVSTALREMAERYPGNDSAPWCLARSSAMEAAAASVRRAIRRSPLRHLTPRPPSEAALLVVLDDPVYARFHNLGRLFCSPRFNLDGNAAQLGAPVRPSFELYEIWCFLSVVEGLRNALPGWSWITRGYGRILDLGSSGAGAAACGVAPDGTRVEVEFNAVFPGFFARSNAKRWSLSSERRPDIVLSVRRPSGDGWWACLDAKYRVGRANLGNAFASVHIYRDALVWEDLGGSPVWSFLLSPKAGDDTREWFSPAFRETFARGVWELRPSATNDRELEAWLASAVGQQDGPPCVPPAPTNPADHVPHQEG
;
A
#
# COMPACT_ATOMS: atom_id res chain seq x y z
N MET A 1 3.09 3.61 -34.22
CA MET A 1 2.27 3.07 -33.11
C MET A 1 2.86 1.72 -32.82
N ILE A 2 3.44 1.55 -31.64
CA ILE A 2 3.91 0.23 -31.20
C ILE A 2 2.70 -0.69 -31.20
N GLU A 3 2.76 -1.82 -31.89
CA GLU A 3 1.71 -2.85 -31.82
C GLU A 3 2.10 -3.90 -30.79
N CYS A 4 1.16 -4.19 -29.90
CA CYS A 4 1.33 -5.10 -28.77
C CYS A 4 0.14 -6.07 -28.74
N SER A 5 0.43 -7.36 -28.70
CA SER A 5 -0.56 -8.44 -28.59
C SER A 5 -0.32 -9.26 -27.34
N VAL A 6 -1.37 -9.58 -26.61
CA VAL A 6 -1.30 -10.43 -25.41
C VAL A 6 -1.91 -11.78 -25.72
N PHE A 7 -1.30 -12.85 -25.24
CA PHE A 7 -1.73 -14.23 -25.44
C PHE A 7 -1.87 -14.97 -24.12
N CYS A 8 -2.88 -15.83 -24.01
CA CYS A 8 -3.04 -16.78 -22.91
C CYS A 8 -3.18 -18.18 -23.51
N ALA A 9 -2.32 -19.12 -23.11
CA ALA A 9 -2.31 -20.48 -23.65
C ALA A 9 -2.33 -20.56 -25.21
N GLY A 10 -1.72 -19.58 -25.89
CA GLY A 10 -1.67 -19.49 -27.36
C GLY A 10 -2.85 -18.76 -28.00
N GLU A 11 -3.87 -18.39 -27.24
CA GLU A 11 -5.01 -17.62 -27.73
C GLU A 11 -4.77 -16.11 -27.55
N ARG A 12 -5.03 -15.31 -28.59
CA ARG A 12 -4.86 -13.85 -28.55
C ARG A 12 -5.99 -13.22 -27.73
N ILE A 13 -5.61 -12.45 -26.71
CA ILE A 13 -6.50 -11.62 -25.92
C ILE A 13 -6.52 -10.21 -26.52
N GLY A 14 -7.65 -9.83 -27.09
CA GLY A 14 -7.89 -8.48 -27.59
C GLY A 14 -8.29 -7.51 -26.48
N PRO A 15 -8.14 -6.19 -26.69
CA PRO A 15 -8.70 -5.21 -25.79
C PRO A 15 -10.23 -5.25 -25.83
N GLU A 16 -10.86 -5.38 -24.66
CA GLU A 16 -12.30 -5.23 -24.48
C GLU A 16 -12.58 -3.85 -23.90
N PHE A 17 -13.43 -3.06 -24.57
CA PHE A 17 -13.79 -1.71 -24.16
C PHE A 17 -12.58 -0.78 -23.92
N GLY A 18 -11.53 -0.93 -24.74
CA GLY A 18 -10.31 -0.11 -24.65
C GLY A 18 -9.31 -0.52 -23.56
N SER A 19 -9.50 -1.69 -22.92
CA SER A 19 -8.60 -2.22 -21.90
C SER A 19 -8.28 -3.70 -22.13
N LEU A 20 -7.05 -4.12 -21.83
CA LEU A 20 -6.66 -5.53 -21.78
C LEU A 20 -7.25 -6.16 -20.53
N ARG A 21 -8.14 -7.15 -20.69
CA ARG A 21 -8.77 -7.86 -19.57
C ARG A 21 -8.03 -9.14 -19.29
N LEU A 22 -7.38 -9.19 -18.13
CA LEU A 22 -6.63 -10.34 -17.64
C LEU A 22 -7.33 -10.88 -16.39
N GLU A 23 -7.00 -12.11 -16.02
CA GLU A 23 -7.42 -12.75 -14.78
C GLU A 23 -6.23 -12.78 -13.82
N GLU A 24 -6.50 -12.75 -12.52
CA GLU A 24 -5.46 -12.96 -11.51
C GLU A 24 -4.91 -14.39 -11.53
N ASN A 25 -3.71 -14.59 -11.00
CA ASN A 25 -3.01 -15.87 -10.90
C ASN A 25 -2.94 -16.61 -12.25
N ALA A 26 -2.64 -15.87 -13.31
CA ALA A 26 -2.56 -16.37 -14.68
C ALA A 26 -1.27 -15.90 -15.35
N SER A 27 -0.84 -16.67 -16.34
CA SER A 27 0.37 -16.37 -17.12
C SER A 27 0.01 -16.06 -18.56
N TYR A 28 0.60 -14.99 -19.05
CA TYR A 28 0.38 -14.43 -20.38
C TYR A 28 1.71 -14.23 -21.10
N GLU A 29 1.69 -14.32 -22.41
CA GLU A 29 2.80 -13.90 -23.28
C GLU A 29 2.41 -12.57 -23.94
N VAL A 30 3.29 -11.58 -23.83
CA VAL A 30 3.14 -10.29 -24.51
C VAL A 30 4.12 -10.24 -25.67
N VAL A 31 3.61 -10.01 -26.87
CA VAL A 31 4.38 -9.94 -28.12
C VAL A 31 4.35 -8.51 -28.65
N VAL A 32 5.54 -7.95 -28.87
CA VAL A 32 5.75 -6.63 -29.48
C VAL A 32 6.34 -6.84 -30.87
N GLU A 33 5.63 -6.36 -31.88
CA GLU A 33 5.99 -6.60 -33.29
C GLU A 33 7.13 -5.68 -33.77
N THR A 34 7.34 -4.56 -33.07
CA THR A 34 8.27 -3.50 -33.45
C THR A 34 9.48 -3.48 -32.52
N GLY A 35 10.52 -4.22 -32.90
CA GLY A 35 11.88 -4.06 -32.39
C GLY A 35 12.34 -5.15 -31.39
N PRO A 36 13.49 -5.82 -31.63
CA PRO A 36 14.05 -6.82 -30.70
C PRO A 36 14.50 -6.20 -29.36
N ASP A 37 14.70 -4.88 -29.30
CA ASP A 37 15.16 -4.13 -28.12
C ASP A 37 14.01 -3.54 -27.28
N ALA A 38 12.77 -3.96 -27.53
CA ALA A 38 11.62 -3.50 -26.76
C ALA A 38 11.79 -3.76 -25.27
N ARG A 39 11.24 -2.87 -24.44
CA ARG A 39 11.18 -3.01 -22.99
C ARG A 39 9.76 -2.82 -22.52
N LEU A 40 9.33 -3.70 -21.62
CA LEU A 40 7.96 -3.71 -21.13
C LEU A 40 7.93 -3.62 -19.61
N TRP A 41 6.92 -2.91 -19.11
CA TRP A 41 6.63 -2.80 -17.70
C TRP A 41 5.14 -2.94 -17.46
N LEU A 42 4.77 -3.63 -16.38
CA LEU A 42 3.44 -3.55 -15.79
C LEU A 42 3.53 -2.56 -14.62
N ASP A 43 2.97 -1.38 -14.82
CA ASP A 43 3.21 -0.15 -14.04
C ASP A 43 4.70 0.19 -13.91
N HIS A 44 5.34 -0.30 -12.85
CA HIS A 44 6.76 -0.12 -12.56
C HIS A 44 7.53 -1.43 -12.63
N LEU A 45 6.85 -2.58 -12.61
CA LEU A 45 7.46 -3.90 -12.63
C LEU A 45 7.97 -4.22 -14.05
N PRO A 46 9.28 -4.34 -14.29
CA PRO A 46 9.79 -4.75 -15.59
C PRO A 46 9.39 -6.19 -15.89
N LEU A 47 8.91 -6.44 -17.10
CA LEU A 47 8.56 -7.79 -17.54
C LEU A 47 9.80 -8.52 -18.08
N PRO A 48 10.03 -9.79 -17.69
CA PRO A 48 11.14 -10.56 -18.21
C PRO A 48 10.92 -10.91 -19.69
N ALA A 49 11.95 -10.70 -20.52
CA ALA A 49 11.95 -11.15 -21.90
C ALA A 49 12.17 -12.67 -21.94
N VAL A 50 11.29 -13.39 -22.67
CA VAL A 50 11.43 -14.83 -22.94
C VAL A 50 12.10 -15.09 -24.29
N ALA A 51 11.94 -14.16 -25.23
CA ALA A 51 12.64 -14.11 -26.52
C ALA A 51 12.63 -12.67 -27.04
N ALA A 52 13.31 -12.41 -28.17
CA ALA A 52 13.26 -11.08 -28.81
C ALA A 52 11.82 -10.69 -29.13
N GLY A 53 11.39 -9.52 -28.62
CA GLY A 53 10.01 -9.03 -28.77
C GLY A 53 8.94 -9.81 -28.00
N ARG A 54 9.31 -10.76 -27.11
CA ARG A 54 8.37 -11.58 -26.34
C ARG A 54 8.65 -11.52 -24.85
N PHE A 55 7.62 -11.27 -24.04
CA PHE A 55 7.73 -11.03 -22.61
C PHE A 55 6.74 -11.89 -21.84
N ALA A 56 7.16 -12.44 -20.70
CA ALA A 56 6.23 -13.12 -19.81
C ALA A 56 5.56 -12.09 -18.89
N LEU A 57 4.23 -12.16 -18.81
CA LEU A 57 3.42 -11.38 -17.89
C LEU A 57 2.68 -12.35 -16.98
N THR A 58 2.96 -12.31 -15.69
CA THR A 58 2.24 -13.08 -14.69
C THR A 58 1.43 -12.12 -13.82
N THR A 59 0.13 -12.36 -13.75
CA THR A 59 -0.73 -11.71 -12.77
C THR A 59 -0.61 -12.51 -11.47
N GLY A 60 -0.23 -11.85 -10.38
CA GLY A 60 -0.23 -12.46 -9.03
C GLY A 60 -1.66 -12.62 -8.52
N PHE A 61 -1.85 -12.58 -7.20
CA PHE A 61 -3.18 -12.74 -6.60
C PHE A 61 -3.94 -11.40 -6.45
N TRP A 62 -3.52 -10.36 -7.16
CA TRP A 62 -4.12 -9.03 -7.09
C TRP A 62 -5.18 -8.82 -8.17
N VAL A 63 -6.14 -7.95 -7.86
CA VAL A 63 -7.26 -7.56 -8.72
C VAL A 63 -7.33 -6.03 -8.77
N GLY A 64 -7.56 -5.45 -9.94
CA GLY A 64 -7.64 -4.01 -10.11
C GLY A 64 -7.08 -3.51 -11.44
N ASP A 65 -6.95 -2.19 -11.54
CA ASP A 65 -6.44 -1.52 -12.73
C ASP A 65 -4.91 -1.40 -12.70
N SER A 66 -4.27 -1.49 -13.85
CA SER A 66 -2.83 -1.36 -14.04
C SER A 66 -2.53 -0.83 -15.44
N LEU A 67 -1.28 -0.48 -15.72
CA LEU A 67 -0.86 0.07 -17.01
C LEU A 67 0.31 -0.73 -17.60
N LEU A 68 0.09 -1.34 -18.75
CA LEU A 68 1.18 -1.95 -19.52
C LEU A 68 1.87 -0.86 -20.34
N ARG A 69 3.14 -0.61 -20.05
CA ARG A 69 3.98 0.33 -20.80
C ARG A 69 4.95 -0.42 -21.69
N VAL A 70 5.03 0.01 -22.94
CA VAL A 70 5.99 -0.50 -23.92
C VAL A 70 6.85 0.66 -24.39
N GLU A 71 8.18 0.49 -24.35
CA GLU A 71 9.14 1.41 -24.96
C GLU A 71 9.98 0.65 -25.99
N SER A 72 10.06 1.18 -27.21
CA SER A 72 10.85 0.61 -28.30
C SER A 72 11.33 1.73 -29.22
N GLU A 73 12.61 1.72 -29.62
CA GLU A 73 13.21 2.70 -30.56
C GLU A 73 12.95 4.18 -30.22
N GLY A 74 12.76 4.51 -28.94
CA GLY A 74 12.46 5.86 -28.46
C GLY A 74 10.97 6.25 -28.53
N GLU A 75 10.11 5.40 -29.08
CA GLU A 75 8.66 5.50 -28.94
C GLU A 75 8.20 4.88 -27.62
N ARG A 76 7.06 5.37 -27.11
CA ARG A 76 6.37 4.84 -25.93
C ARG A 76 4.89 4.67 -26.21
N ALA A 77 4.37 3.51 -25.84
CA ALA A 77 2.94 3.19 -25.86
C ALA A 77 2.47 2.73 -24.49
N GLU A 78 1.20 2.98 -24.18
CA GLU A 78 0.58 2.61 -22.92
C GLU A 78 -0.78 1.95 -23.19
N TYR A 79 -1.00 0.79 -22.59
CA TYR A 79 -2.22 -0.01 -22.72
C TYR A 79 -2.84 -0.20 -21.33
N PRO A 80 -4.07 0.30 -21.10
CA PRO A 80 -4.78 0.03 -19.86
C PRO A 80 -4.99 -1.47 -19.67
N VAL A 81 -4.69 -1.97 -18.47
CA VAL A 81 -4.88 -3.36 -18.07
C VAL A 81 -5.86 -3.40 -16.92
N ARG A 82 -6.83 -4.32 -16.98
CA ARG A 82 -7.74 -4.62 -15.88
C ARG A 82 -7.64 -6.09 -15.53
N VAL A 83 -7.19 -6.37 -14.32
CA VAL A 83 -7.13 -7.73 -13.77
C VAL A 83 -8.40 -7.98 -12.98
N ARG A 84 -9.14 -9.05 -13.34
CA ARG A 84 -10.38 -9.47 -12.68
C ARG A 84 -10.17 -10.71 -11.79
N PRO A 85 -11.04 -10.93 -10.80
CA PRO A 85 -11.06 -12.22 -10.10
C PRO A 85 -11.35 -13.35 -11.10
N SER A 86 -10.73 -14.51 -10.89
CA SER A 86 -11.01 -15.69 -11.72
C SER A 86 -12.49 -16.13 -11.61
N GLY A 87 -13.05 -16.79 -12.63
CA GLY A 87 -14.48 -17.17 -12.66
C GLY A 87 -14.99 -18.03 -11.49
N TYR A 88 -14.08 -18.73 -10.80
CA TYR A 88 -14.35 -19.52 -9.59
C TYR A 88 -14.24 -18.73 -8.27
N LYS A 89 -14.34 -17.40 -8.32
CA LYS A 89 -14.34 -16.50 -7.14
C LYS A 89 -15.57 -15.58 -7.19
N LEU A 90 -15.54 -14.48 -6.42
CA LEU A 90 -16.56 -13.42 -6.45
C LEU A 90 -16.64 -12.75 -7.82
N LEU A 91 -17.83 -12.28 -8.17
CA LEU A 91 -18.05 -11.42 -9.33
C LEU A 91 -17.46 -10.02 -9.08
N GLN A 92 -17.23 -9.25 -10.15
CA GLN A 92 -16.61 -7.93 -10.04
C GLN A 92 -17.40 -6.96 -9.14
N GLY A 93 -18.74 -6.97 -9.19
CA GLY A 93 -19.57 -6.13 -8.33
C GLY A 93 -19.45 -6.52 -6.85
N GLU A 94 -19.45 -7.82 -6.57
CA GLU A 94 -19.28 -8.35 -5.21
C GLU A 94 -17.87 -8.05 -4.68
N TRP A 95 -16.84 -8.12 -5.52
CA TRP A 95 -15.47 -7.71 -5.16
C TRP A 95 -15.41 -6.24 -4.71
N GLN A 96 -16.06 -5.33 -5.44
CA GLN A 96 -16.08 -3.91 -5.07
C GLN A 96 -16.84 -3.66 -3.77
N ALA A 97 -17.95 -4.38 -3.54
CA ALA A 97 -18.65 -4.35 -2.27
C ALA A 97 -17.78 -4.86 -1.12
N MET A 98 -17.01 -5.94 -1.33
CA MET A 98 -16.05 -6.46 -0.34
C MET A 98 -15.03 -5.39 0.09
N LEU A 99 -14.46 -4.67 -0.88
CA LEU A 99 -13.49 -3.61 -0.59
C LEU A 99 -14.12 -2.47 0.20
N ALA A 100 -15.35 -2.08 -0.16
CA ALA A 100 -16.10 -1.05 0.55
C ALA A 100 -16.41 -1.45 2.01
N ASP A 101 -16.83 -2.70 2.23
CA ASP A 101 -17.09 -3.24 3.57
C ASP A 101 -15.81 -3.26 4.41
N VAL A 102 -14.71 -3.81 3.88
CA VAL A 102 -13.41 -3.86 4.57
C VAL A 102 -12.96 -2.46 4.99
N GLU A 103 -13.08 -1.48 4.10
CA GLU A 103 -12.65 -0.10 4.39
C GLU A 103 -13.58 0.61 5.37
N THR A 104 -14.87 0.28 5.35
CA THR A 104 -15.84 0.78 6.33
C THR A 104 -15.56 0.23 7.73
N TRP A 105 -15.20 -1.06 7.84
CA TRP A 105 -15.00 -1.74 9.12
C TRP A 105 -13.57 -1.62 9.66
N LEU A 106 -12.57 -1.54 8.78
CA LEU A 106 -11.15 -1.43 9.11
C LEU A 106 -10.41 -0.68 7.98
N SER A 107 -10.44 0.65 8.04
CA SER A 107 -9.83 1.46 6.98
C SER A 107 -8.32 1.20 6.81
N GLY A 108 -7.90 1.13 5.54
CA GLY A 108 -6.54 0.82 5.11
C GLY A 108 -6.24 -0.68 5.01
N ALA A 109 -7.15 -1.57 5.40
CA ALA A 109 -6.95 -3.01 5.27
C ALA A 109 -7.00 -3.48 3.81
N SER A 110 -7.61 -2.74 2.88
CA SER A 110 -7.61 -3.09 1.46
C SER A 110 -6.23 -2.92 0.79
N VAL A 111 -5.37 -2.09 1.35
CA VAL A 111 -4.07 -1.72 0.78
C VAL A 111 -3.10 -2.89 0.85
N GLY A 112 -2.44 -3.22 -0.27
CA GLY A 112 -1.47 -4.31 -0.39
C GLY A 112 -0.13 -3.90 -0.99
N MET A 113 0.66 -4.91 -1.39
CA MET A 113 2.03 -4.75 -1.88
C MET A 113 2.22 -5.06 -3.38
N GLU A 114 1.32 -5.84 -3.99
CA GLU A 114 1.44 -6.27 -5.39
C GLU A 114 0.87 -5.22 -6.36
N GLY A 115 0.54 -5.61 -7.61
CA GLY A 115 -0.11 -4.75 -8.59
C GLY A 115 -1.58 -4.44 -8.25
N GLY A 116 -2.30 -3.86 -9.21
CA GLY A 116 -3.75 -3.65 -9.12
C GLY A 116 -4.13 -2.46 -8.25
N GLN A 117 -4.54 -1.39 -8.91
CA GLN A 117 -5.07 -0.20 -8.27
C GLN A 117 -6.58 -0.36 -8.07
N GLY A 118 -7.05 -0.06 -6.86
CA GLY A 118 -8.48 -0.15 -6.51
C GLY A 118 -8.76 -0.09 -5.02
N GLY A 119 -7.73 -0.19 -4.17
CA GLY A 119 -7.87 -0.02 -2.72
C GLY A 119 -7.97 1.45 -2.34
N SER A 120 -8.63 1.73 -1.22
CA SER A 120 -8.59 3.04 -0.58
C SER A 120 -7.72 2.99 0.67
N ALA A 121 -7.17 4.13 1.06
CA ALA A 121 -6.40 4.26 2.30
C ALA A 121 -6.81 5.54 3.01
N ASP A 122 -7.49 5.45 4.16
CA ASP A 122 -7.62 6.60 5.04
C ASP A 122 -6.26 6.93 5.66
N VAL A 123 -5.91 8.20 5.65
CA VAL A 123 -4.61 8.73 6.08
C VAL A 123 -4.58 9.05 7.57
N HIS A 124 -5.65 8.76 8.33
CA HIS A 124 -5.70 8.98 9.78
C HIS A 124 -4.62 8.22 10.58
N GLY A 125 -4.07 7.13 10.04
CA GLY A 125 -2.90 6.40 10.58
C GLY A 125 -1.54 6.76 9.95
N GLY A 126 -1.52 7.71 9.00
CA GLY A 126 -0.36 8.01 8.15
C GLY A 126 -0.36 7.20 6.85
N ALA A 127 0.14 7.82 5.77
CA ALA A 127 0.17 7.20 4.45
C ALA A 127 1.21 6.08 4.36
N SER A 128 0.79 4.89 3.94
CA SER A 128 1.70 3.76 3.68
C SER A 128 2.69 4.09 2.55
N PRO A 129 3.90 3.50 2.53
CA PRO A 129 4.88 3.70 1.44
C PRO A 129 4.30 3.39 0.04
N GLN A 130 3.39 2.42 -0.06
CA GLN A 130 2.73 2.01 -1.31
C GLN A 130 1.75 3.06 -1.79
N PHE A 131 0.91 3.57 -0.90
CA PHE A 131 -0.03 4.64 -1.22
C PHE A 131 0.73 5.90 -1.65
N LEU A 132 1.78 6.27 -0.92
CA LEU A 132 2.66 7.37 -1.30
C LEU A 132 3.29 7.17 -2.67
N THR A 133 3.49 5.92 -3.10
CA THR A 133 4.02 5.61 -4.41
C THR A 133 3.08 6.00 -5.53
N VAL A 134 1.83 5.55 -5.45
CA VAL A 134 0.82 5.89 -6.45
C VAL A 134 0.48 7.38 -6.40
N ALA A 135 0.48 7.98 -5.21
CA ALA A 135 0.11 9.38 -5.07
C ALA A 135 1.21 10.37 -5.51
N LEU A 136 2.49 10.05 -5.29
CA LEU A 136 3.59 10.98 -5.56
C LEU A 136 4.24 10.81 -6.94
N LEU A 137 4.38 9.58 -7.46
CA LEU A 137 5.09 9.35 -8.73
C LEU A 137 4.48 10.11 -9.92
N PRO A 138 3.15 10.16 -10.10
CA PRO A 138 2.54 10.92 -11.19
C PRO A 138 2.88 12.43 -11.15
N LEU A 139 3.12 12.97 -9.96
CA LEU A 139 3.40 14.38 -9.74
C LEU A 139 4.87 14.75 -10.02
N VAL A 140 5.77 13.76 -10.09
CA VAL A 140 7.23 13.99 -10.22
C VAL A 140 7.56 14.77 -11.48
N ARG A 141 6.94 14.42 -12.62
CA ARG A 141 7.19 15.11 -13.89
C ARG A 141 6.84 16.60 -13.79
N ALA A 142 5.63 16.91 -13.31
CA ALA A 142 5.18 18.28 -13.14
C ALA A 142 6.05 19.07 -12.14
N LEU A 143 6.51 18.41 -11.07
CA LEU A 143 7.44 18.99 -10.10
C LEU A 143 8.79 19.33 -10.74
N VAL A 144 9.37 18.41 -11.53
CA VAL A 144 10.65 18.60 -12.21
C VAL A 144 10.54 19.68 -13.28
N GLU A 145 9.46 19.70 -14.06
CA GLU A 145 9.21 20.73 -15.08
C GLU A 145 9.07 22.12 -14.45
N SER A 146 8.28 22.25 -13.38
CA SER A 146 8.14 23.54 -12.66
C SER A 146 9.44 23.99 -12.01
N LEU A 147 10.22 23.07 -11.42
CA LEU A 147 11.56 23.37 -10.91
C LEU A 147 12.51 23.82 -12.02
N THR A 148 12.47 23.15 -13.17
CA THR A 148 13.32 23.50 -14.33
C THR A 148 12.98 24.88 -14.86
N ALA A 149 11.70 25.26 -14.91
CA ALA A 149 11.28 26.60 -15.30
C ALA A 149 11.89 27.69 -14.40
N ILE A 150 11.90 27.49 -13.08
CA ILE A 150 12.56 28.39 -12.13
C ILE A 150 14.08 28.41 -12.36
N CYS A 151 14.69 27.25 -12.59
CA CYS A 151 16.13 27.14 -12.83
C CYS A 151 16.59 27.86 -14.11
N THR A 152 15.74 27.96 -15.13
CA THR A 152 16.03 28.68 -16.39
C THR A 152 15.95 30.19 -16.23
N SER A 153 15.04 30.68 -15.37
CA SER A 153 14.86 32.11 -15.09
C SER A 153 14.71 32.37 -13.59
N PRO A 154 15.81 32.25 -12.82
CA PRO A 154 15.76 32.42 -11.37
C PRO A 154 15.58 33.90 -11.01
N ARG A 155 14.91 34.17 -9.89
CA ARG A 155 14.74 35.56 -9.44
C ARG A 155 16.09 36.15 -9.05
N THR A 156 16.34 37.35 -9.52
CA THR A 156 17.52 38.12 -9.15
C THR A 156 17.15 39.22 -8.17
N LYS A 157 18.15 39.65 -7.39
CA LYS A 157 18.09 40.90 -6.62
C LYS A 157 19.41 41.62 -6.73
N ASP A 158 19.36 42.92 -6.51
CA ASP A 158 20.54 43.74 -6.34
C ASP A 158 21.16 43.50 -4.97
N ALA A 159 22.41 43.04 -4.94
CA ALA A 159 23.20 42.93 -3.73
C ALA A 159 24.28 44.01 -3.69
N GLY A 160 24.25 44.80 -2.62
CA GLY A 160 25.34 45.73 -2.32
C GLY A 160 26.53 44.98 -1.73
N TYR A 161 27.73 45.24 -2.24
CA TYR A 161 28.98 44.77 -1.65
C TYR A 161 29.99 45.92 -1.59
N TRP A 162 30.96 45.81 -0.69
CA TRP A 162 32.09 46.72 -0.60
C TRP A 162 33.20 46.24 -1.52
N ALA A 163 33.66 47.13 -2.39
CA ALA A 163 34.81 46.91 -3.24
C ALA A 163 35.83 48.00 -2.98
N ASP A 164 37.09 47.60 -2.79
CA ASP A 164 38.21 48.53 -2.74
C ASP A 164 38.55 48.93 -4.18
N VAL A 165 38.36 50.21 -4.49
CA VAL A 165 38.53 50.75 -5.83
C VAL A 165 39.63 51.81 -5.82
N GLU A 166 40.53 51.76 -6.80
CA GLU A 166 41.53 52.81 -7.01
C GLU A 166 40.85 54.18 -7.14
N LEU A 167 41.40 55.19 -6.47
CA LEU A 167 40.85 56.54 -6.43
C LEU A 167 40.62 57.12 -7.84
N ARG A 168 41.54 56.90 -8.79
CA ARG A 168 41.39 57.31 -10.21
C ARG A 168 40.21 56.67 -10.96
N ARG A 169 39.75 55.48 -10.53
CA ARG A 169 38.61 54.76 -11.13
C ARG A 169 37.27 55.18 -10.52
N MET A 170 37.29 56.02 -9.48
CA MET A 170 36.09 56.53 -8.84
C MET A 170 35.47 57.67 -9.67
N ARG A 171 34.45 57.36 -10.48
CA ARG A 171 33.73 58.36 -11.29
C ARG A 171 32.78 59.25 -10.48
N LYS A 172 32.25 58.74 -9.36
CA LYS A 172 31.32 59.46 -8.47
C LYS A 172 31.50 58.96 -7.04
N ALA A 173 31.79 59.87 -6.11
CA ALA A 173 31.89 59.54 -4.70
C ALA A 173 30.50 59.58 -4.04
N GLY A 174 30.10 58.47 -3.41
CA GLY A 174 28.91 58.43 -2.56
C GLY A 174 29.16 59.06 -1.19
N ARG A 175 28.10 59.38 -0.43
CA ARG A 175 28.22 59.97 0.92
C ARG A 175 29.10 59.13 1.86
N GLU A 176 29.00 57.80 1.75
CA GLU A 176 29.79 56.87 2.56
C GLU A 176 31.28 56.90 2.19
N ALA A 177 31.63 56.94 0.90
CA ALA A 177 33.00 57.06 0.44
C ALA A 177 33.62 58.41 0.85
N VAL A 178 32.85 59.52 0.74
CA VAL A 178 33.28 60.84 1.22
C VAL A 178 33.52 60.83 2.73
N SER A 179 32.59 60.25 3.49
CA SER A 179 32.71 60.13 4.95
C SER A 179 33.87 59.22 5.38
N TRP A 180 34.25 58.24 4.56
CA TRP A 180 35.41 57.39 4.82
C TRP A 180 36.70 58.14 4.53
N VAL A 181 36.81 58.81 3.37
CA VAL A 181 37.99 59.62 3.00
C VAL A 181 38.21 60.75 4.00
N SER A 182 37.15 61.40 4.52
CA SER A 182 37.30 62.46 5.53
C SER A 182 37.86 61.95 6.86
N ARG A 183 37.79 60.64 7.12
CA ARG A 183 38.38 59.99 8.32
C ARG A 183 39.77 59.41 8.06
N HIS A 184 40.24 59.45 6.81
CA HIS A 184 41.55 58.93 6.39
C HIS A 184 42.31 60.05 5.64
N PRO A 185 42.87 61.04 6.36
CA PRO A 185 43.50 62.22 5.78
C PRO A 185 44.65 61.88 4.81
N GLU A 186 45.35 60.78 5.04
CA GLU A 186 46.39 60.24 4.17
C GLU A 186 45.85 59.85 2.79
N VAL A 187 44.61 59.35 2.71
CA VAL A 187 43.93 59.09 1.43
C VAL A 187 43.35 60.38 0.86
N GLY A 188 42.87 61.28 1.70
CA GLY A 188 42.43 62.62 1.30
C GLY A 188 43.54 63.45 0.63
N ALA A 189 44.81 63.26 1.00
CA ALA A 189 45.96 63.92 0.38
C ALA A 189 46.11 63.56 -1.11
N TRP A 190 45.69 62.36 -1.52
CA TRP A 190 45.69 61.93 -2.93
C TRP A 190 44.62 62.61 -3.79
N LEU A 191 43.61 63.24 -3.17
CA LEU A 191 42.60 64.06 -3.85
C LEU A 191 43.06 65.50 -4.08
N ASP A 192 44.09 65.97 -3.37
CA ASP A 192 44.66 67.31 -3.54
C ASP A 192 45.67 67.30 -4.70
N PRO A 193 45.38 68.00 -5.83
CA PRO A 193 46.24 67.95 -7.02
C PRO A 193 47.69 68.38 -6.77
N TRP A 194 47.92 69.26 -5.80
CA TRP A 194 49.24 69.81 -5.51
C TRP A 194 50.05 68.87 -4.61
N LYS A 195 49.41 68.27 -3.60
CA LYS A 195 50.07 67.30 -2.72
C LYS A 195 50.31 65.96 -3.40
N ARG A 196 49.43 65.55 -4.32
CA ARG A 196 49.53 64.28 -5.05
C ARG A 196 50.86 64.10 -5.78
N LEU A 197 51.48 65.18 -6.28
CA LEU A 197 52.77 65.14 -6.97
C LEU A 197 53.95 64.82 -6.05
N GLU A 198 53.79 65.04 -4.75
CA GLU A 198 54.82 64.83 -3.72
C GLU A 198 54.65 63.48 -2.99
N LEU A 199 53.54 62.76 -3.23
CA LEU A 199 53.26 61.47 -2.61
C LEU A 199 54.05 60.36 -3.29
N LEU A 200 54.77 59.58 -2.49
CA LEU A 200 55.49 58.37 -2.92
C LEU A 200 54.66 57.12 -2.57
N GLY A 201 54.46 56.22 -3.53
CA GLY A 201 53.78 54.94 -3.31
C GLY A 201 52.64 54.65 -4.30
N ASP A 202 51.92 53.56 -4.06
CA ASP A 202 50.74 53.19 -4.85
C ASP A 202 49.51 54.01 -4.42
N GLU A 203 48.64 54.31 -5.38
CA GLU A 203 47.40 55.04 -5.12
C GLU A 203 46.50 54.24 -4.14
N PRO A 204 45.97 54.88 -3.08
CA PRO A 204 45.17 54.19 -2.09
C PRO A 204 43.86 53.68 -2.68
N LEU A 205 43.42 52.53 -2.17
CA LEU A 205 42.11 52.00 -2.49
C LEU A 205 41.06 52.61 -1.55
N VAL A 206 39.93 52.99 -2.13
CA VAL A 206 38.78 53.54 -1.39
C VAL A 206 37.66 52.51 -1.38
N PRO A 207 37.10 52.18 -0.21
CA PRO A 207 35.95 51.29 -0.14
C PRO A 207 34.73 51.98 -0.75
N LEU A 208 34.20 51.40 -1.82
CA LEU A 208 32.99 51.86 -2.50
C LEU A 208 31.92 50.78 -2.46
N ARG A 209 30.70 51.18 -2.11
CA ARG A 209 29.53 50.31 -2.22
C ARG A 209 29.15 50.15 -3.69
N ARG A 210 29.30 48.93 -4.22
CA ARG A 210 28.86 48.53 -5.56
C ARG A 210 27.62 47.68 -5.46
N VAL A 211 26.79 47.71 -6.51
CA VAL A 211 25.63 46.84 -6.66
C VAL A 211 25.94 45.85 -7.76
N GLN A 212 25.69 44.58 -7.48
CA GLN A 212 25.71 43.52 -8.48
C GLN A 212 24.42 42.72 -8.40
N GLU A 213 23.88 42.37 -9.55
CA GLU A 213 22.75 41.46 -9.66
C GLU A 213 23.18 40.07 -9.20
N THR A 214 22.44 39.50 -8.25
CA THR A 214 22.67 38.15 -7.74
C THR A 214 21.42 37.31 -7.79
N ILE A 215 21.57 36.03 -8.11
CA ILE A 215 20.52 35.01 -8.00
C ILE A 215 20.31 34.56 -6.54
N ASP A 216 21.07 35.11 -5.58
CA ASP A 216 20.94 34.80 -4.17
C ASP A 216 19.71 35.44 -3.53
N HIS A 217 18.54 35.00 -4.00
CA HIS A 217 17.23 35.48 -3.62
C HIS A 217 16.58 34.58 -2.56
N PRO A 218 15.87 35.12 -1.55
CA PRO A 218 15.13 34.31 -0.57
C PRO A 218 14.23 33.24 -1.19
N ALA A 219 13.51 33.59 -2.26
CA ALA A 219 12.68 32.65 -3.02
C ALA A 219 13.47 31.49 -3.62
N ASN A 220 14.65 31.74 -4.20
CA ASN A 220 15.49 30.69 -4.79
C ASN A 220 16.05 29.74 -3.72
N ARG A 221 16.46 30.28 -2.57
CA ARG A 221 16.88 29.47 -1.41
C ARG A 221 15.74 28.60 -0.87
N TYR A 222 14.52 29.14 -0.88
CA TYR A 222 13.31 28.41 -0.50
C TYR A 222 12.98 27.27 -1.48
N VAL A 223 13.05 27.53 -2.79
CA VAL A 223 12.85 26.52 -3.84
C VAL A 223 13.81 25.34 -3.64
N LEU A 224 15.09 25.60 -3.41
CA LEU A 224 16.08 24.55 -3.13
C LEU A 224 15.76 23.76 -1.87
N TRP A 225 15.32 24.43 -0.81
CA TRP A 225 14.95 23.78 0.43
C TRP A 225 13.76 22.85 0.25
N LEU A 226 12.72 23.32 -0.45
CA LEU A 226 11.51 22.53 -0.72
C LEU A 226 11.80 21.36 -1.67
N ALA A 227 12.56 21.59 -2.74
CA ALA A 227 13.00 20.53 -3.66
C ALA A 227 13.83 19.46 -2.94
N GLY A 228 14.73 19.87 -2.05
CA GLY A 228 15.53 18.96 -1.23
C GLY A 228 14.67 18.14 -0.26
N ARG A 229 13.61 18.72 0.31
CA ARG A 229 12.64 17.97 1.14
C ARG A 229 11.83 16.98 0.33
N ALA A 230 11.36 17.36 -0.85
CA ALA A 230 10.64 16.46 -1.75
C ALA A 230 11.50 15.26 -2.15
N ALA A 231 12.76 15.50 -2.55
CA ALA A 231 13.71 14.44 -2.87
C ALA A 231 13.97 13.49 -1.67
N ARG A 232 14.17 14.04 -0.47
CA ARG A 232 14.33 13.22 0.75
C ARG A 232 13.09 12.39 1.07
N ARG A 233 11.89 12.89 0.80
CA ARG A 233 10.66 12.10 0.99
C ARG A 233 10.62 10.90 0.06
N LEU A 234 10.93 11.11 -1.22
CA LEU A 234 11.00 10.05 -2.23
C LEU A 234 12.04 8.98 -1.83
N GLU A 235 13.21 9.40 -1.37
CA GLU A 235 14.25 8.50 -0.84
C GLU A 235 13.77 7.71 0.37
N SER A 236 13.12 8.36 1.34
CA SER A 236 12.56 7.69 2.52
C SER A 236 11.51 6.65 2.15
N VAL A 237 10.64 6.94 1.17
CA VAL A 237 9.66 5.96 0.66
C VAL A 237 10.37 4.80 -0.04
N SER A 238 11.40 5.07 -0.84
CA SER A 238 12.23 4.02 -1.45
C SER A 238 12.83 3.08 -0.41
N THR A 239 13.48 3.64 0.63
CA THR A 239 14.09 2.84 1.70
C THR A 239 13.06 1.95 2.38
N ALA A 240 11.89 2.50 2.74
CA ALA A 240 10.83 1.73 3.36
C ALA A 240 10.33 0.57 2.46
N LEU A 241 10.19 0.79 1.15
CA LEU A 241 9.81 -0.26 0.21
C LEU A 241 10.89 -1.35 0.10
N ARG A 242 12.17 -0.98 0.12
CA ARG A 242 13.28 -1.95 0.11
C ARG A 242 13.30 -2.80 1.38
N GLU A 243 13.15 -2.18 2.55
CA GLU A 243 13.05 -2.88 3.84
C GLU A 243 11.88 -3.88 3.85
N MET A 244 10.75 -3.52 3.22
CA MET A 244 9.61 -4.44 3.09
C MET A 244 9.92 -5.64 2.19
N ALA A 245 10.62 -5.43 1.08
CA ALA A 245 11.07 -6.53 0.21
C ALA A 245 12.06 -7.47 0.90
N GLU A 246 12.96 -6.92 1.73
CA GLU A 246 13.96 -7.68 2.49
C GLU A 246 13.36 -8.49 3.63
N ARG A 247 12.25 -8.02 4.23
CA ARG A 247 11.59 -8.72 5.34
C ARG A 247 10.94 -10.05 4.92
N TYR A 248 10.53 -10.17 3.65
CA TYR A 248 9.88 -11.37 3.11
C TYR A 248 10.53 -11.79 1.78
N PRO A 249 11.79 -12.28 1.81
CA PRO A 249 12.49 -12.67 0.61
C PRO A 249 11.77 -13.86 -0.05
N GLY A 250 11.47 -13.74 -1.34
CA GLY A 250 10.79 -14.79 -2.12
C GLY A 250 9.27 -14.71 -2.13
N ASN A 251 8.65 -13.73 -1.47
CA ASN A 251 7.25 -13.40 -1.69
C ASN A 251 7.07 -12.72 -3.07
N ASP A 252 5.98 -13.01 -3.78
CA ASP A 252 5.59 -12.41 -5.07
C ASP A 252 5.48 -10.87 -5.00
N SER A 253 5.34 -10.31 -3.80
CA SER A 253 5.33 -8.87 -3.54
C SER A 253 6.71 -8.20 -3.57
N ALA A 254 7.80 -8.93 -3.33
CA ALA A 254 9.16 -8.36 -3.24
C ALA A 254 9.61 -7.69 -4.56
N PRO A 255 9.41 -8.28 -5.75
CA PRO A 255 9.71 -7.62 -7.03
C PRO A 255 8.97 -6.29 -7.21
N TRP A 256 7.70 -6.20 -6.79
CA TRP A 256 6.91 -4.98 -6.84
C TRP A 256 7.48 -3.88 -5.95
N CYS A 257 7.83 -4.23 -4.71
CA CYS A 257 8.47 -3.31 -3.78
C CYS A 257 9.80 -2.77 -4.31
N LEU A 258 10.66 -3.64 -4.87
CA LEU A 258 11.96 -3.26 -5.44
C LEU A 258 11.81 -2.38 -6.70
N ALA A 259 10.86 -2.72 -7.57
CA ALA A 259 10.57 -1.92 -8.76
C ALA A 259 10.08 -0.51 -8.40
N ARG A 260 9.15 -0.39 -7.45
CA ARG A 260 8.65 0.88 -6.93
C ARG A 260 9.74 1.68 -6.20
N SER A 261 10.57 1.02 -5.41
CA SER A 261 11.77 1.61 -4.78
C SER A 261 12.70 2.23 -5.83
N SER A 262 13.00 1.48 -6.90
CA SER A 262 13.83 1.96 -8.01
C SER A 262 13.22 3.17 -8.72
N ALA A 263 11.90 3.16 -8.94
CA ALA A 263 11.19 4.30 -9.53
C ALA A 263 11.24 5.55 -8.63
N MET A 264 11.12 5.37 -7.32
CA MET A 264 11.26 6.45 -6.33
C MET A 264 12.67 7.03 -6.29
N GLU A 265 13.70 6.20 -6.37
CA GLU A 265 15.09 6.64 -6.45
C GLU A 265 15.36 7.42 -7.73
N ALA A 266 14.87 6.93 -8.87
CA ALA A 266 14.97 7.64 -10.14
C ALA A 266 14.25 9.00 -10.10
N ALA A 267 13.09 9.08 -9.44
CA ALA A 267 12.36 10.33 -9.22
C ALA A 267 13.16 11.32 -8.35
N ALA A 268 13.70 10.87 -7.21
CA ALA A 268 14.54 11.69 -6.34
C ALA A 268 15.80 12.18 -7.08
N ALA A 269 16.45 11.29 -7.84
CA ALA A 269 17.61 11.61 -8.65
C ALA A 269 17.30 12.66 -9.73
N SER A 270 16.09 12.63 -10.31
CA SER A 270 15.64 13.60 -11.30
C SER A 270 15.48 15.00 -10.71
N VAL A 271 14.86 15.13 -9.53
CA VAL A 271 14.77 16.40 -8.79
C VAL A 271 16.17 16.94 -8.48
N ARG A 272 17.06 16.09 -7.93
CA ARG A 272 18.44 16.50 -7.62
C ARG A 272 19.24 16.87 -8.87
N ARG A 273 19.02 16.19 -10.00
CA ARG A 273 19.68 16.48 -11.28
C ARG A 273 19.26 17.85 -11.82
N ALA A 274 17.99 18.21 -11.73
CA ALA A 274 17.49 19.53 -12.12
C ALA A 274 18.19 20.65 -11.34
N ILE A 275 18.40 20.46 -10.02
CA ILE A 275 19.17 21.41 -9.20
C ILE A 275 20.65 21.44 -9.60
N ARG A 276 21.30 20.27 -9.71
CA ARG A 276 22.75 20.20 -9.99
C ARG A 276 23.13 20.85 -11.33
N ARG A 277 22.23 20.80 -12.32
CA ARG A 277 22.45 21.38 -13.65
C ARG A 277 22.07 22.86 -13.73
N SER A 278 21.57 23.47 -12.65
CA SER A 278 21.13 24.86 -12.67
C SER A 278 22.14 25.83 -12.02
N PRO A 279 21.95 27.16 -12.21
CA PRO A 279 22.70 28.18 -11.48
C PRO A 279 22.46 28.13 -9.97
N LEU A 280 21.33 27.57 -9.52
CA LEU A 280 20.95 27.53 -8.10
C LEU A 280 21.81 26.59 -7.25
N ARG A 281 22.61 25.68 -7.87
CA ARG A 281 23.42 24.68 -7.17
C ARG A 281 24.37 25.24 -6.10
N HIS A 282 24.74 26.51 -6.22
CA HIS A 282 25.69 27.19 -5.32
C HIS A 282 25.01 27.93 -4.15
N LEU A 283 23.68 28.01 -4.15
CA LEU A 283 22.96 28.71 -3.08
C LEU A 283 22.73 27.78 -1.89
N THR A 284 22.77 28.35 -0.69
CA THR A 284 22.40 27.63 0.53
C THR A 284 20.88 27.52 0.64
N PRO A 285 20.30 26.30 0.69
CA PRO A 285 18.86 26.12 0.89
C PRO A 285 18.41 26.73 2.22
N ARG A 286 17.26 27.41 2.25
CA ARG A 286 16.67 27.94 3.49
C ARG A 286 15.15 27.72 3.55
N PRO A 287 14.58 27.51 4.74
CA PRO A 287 13.13 27.45 4.93
C PRO A 287 12.44 28.74 4.46
N PRO A 288 11.11 28.73 4.25
CA PRO A 288 10.40 29.90 3.77
C PRO A 288 10.58 31.09 4.71
N SER A 289 10.89 32.24 4.14
CA SER A 289 10.81 33.55 4.80
C SER A 289 9.64 34.34 4.20
N GLU A 290 9.22 35.42 4.87
CA GLU A 290 8.16 36.31 4.39
C GLU A 290 8.46 36.83 2.97
N ALA A 291 9.68 37.31 2.72
CA ALA A 291 10.13 37.75 1.39
C ALA A 291 10.11 36.63 0.33
N ALA A 292 10.33 35.36 0.72
CA ALA A 292 10.20 34.24 -0.20
C ALA A 292 8.72 33.95 -0.52
N LEU A 293 7.84 34.05 0.48
CA LEU A 293 6.40 33.81 0.32
C LEU A 293 5.71 34.90 -0.50
N LEU A 294 6.13 36.16 -0.37
CA LEU A 294 5.64 37.25 -1.23
C LEU A 294 5.90 36.94 -2.72
N VAL A 295 7.11 36.48 -3.05
CA VAL A 295 7.41 36.05 -4.43
C VAL A 295 6.58 34.84 -4.85
N VAL A 296 6.34 33.88 -3.96
CA VAL A 296 5.48 32.72 -4.26
C VAL A 296 4.03 33.15 -4.54
N LEU A 297 3.53 34.18 -3.86
CA LEU A 297 2.19 34.72 -4.07
C LEU A 297 2.09 35.52 -5.38
N ASP A 298 3.15 36.27 -5.72
CA ASP A 298 3.16 37.18 -6.87
C ASP A 298 3.61 36.52 -8.19
N ASP A 299 4.38 35.42 -8.14
CA ASP A 299 4.94 34.77 -9.32
C ASP A 299 4.32 33.38 -9.56
N PRO A 300 3.57 33.17 -10.67
CA PRO A 300 2.87 31.92 -10.93
C PRO A 300 3.79 30.71 -11.10
N VAL A 301 5.05 30.90 -11.53
CA VAL A 301 6.01 29.81 -11.69
C VAL A 301 6.46 29.30 -10.31
N TYR A 302 6.71 30.23 -9.37
CA TYR A 302 7.05 29.88 -7.99
C TYR A 302 5.85 29.32 -7.23
N ALA A 303 4.65 29.88 -7.45
CA ALA A 303 3.39 29.36 -6.90
C ALA A 303 3.15 27.90 -7.30
N ARG A 304 3.29 27.58 -8.60
CA ARG A 304 3.11 26.22 -9.12
C ARG A 304 4.09 25.23 -8.46
N PHE A 305 5.37 25.58 -8.41
CA PHE A 305 6.38 24.74 -7.77
C PHE A 305 6.11 24.58 -6.26
N HIS A 306 5.74 25.65 -5.56
CA HIS A 306 5.37 25.62 -4.14
C HIS A 306 4.22 24.65 -3.88
N ASN A 307 3.13 24.77 -4.64
CA ASN A 307 1.95 23.93 -4.49
C ASN A 307 2.28 22.45 -4.70
N LEU A 308 3.01 22.13 -5.77
CA LEU A 308 3.46 20.77 -6.04
C LEU A 308 4.41 20.24 -4.96
N GLY A 309 5.46 21.00 -4.61
CA GLY A 309 6.47 20.56 -3.65
C GLY A 309 5.91 20.34 -2.24
N ARG A 310 4.85 21.08 -1.85
CA ARG A 310 4.16 20.86 -0.58
C ARG A 310 3.45 19.51 -0.50
N LEU A 311 2.90 19.00 -1.61
CA LEU A 311 2.25 17.68 -1.64
C LEU A 311 3.24 16.56 -1.27
N PHE A 312 4.52 16.71 -1.66
CA PHE A 312 5.57 15.75 -1.28
C PHE A 312 5.99 15.90 0.19
N CYS A 313 5.98 17.12 0.75
CA CYS A 313 6.48 17.36 2.11
C CYS A 313 5.45 17.10 3.20
N SER A 314 4.17 17.27 2.88
CA SER A 314 3.07 17.06 3.79
C SER A 314 1.88 16.57 2.98
N PRO A 315 1.92 15.30 2.55
CA PRO A 315 0.84 14.67 1.81
C PRO A 315 -0.41 14.63 2.69
N ARG A 316 -1.24 15.67 2.60
CA ARG A 316 -2.60 15.70 3.10
C ARG A 316 -3.49 15.40 1.92
N PHE A 317 -3.50 14.14 1.52
CA PHE A 317 -4.45 13.67 0.52
C PHE A 317 -5.82 13.62 1.21
N ASN A 318 -6.65 14.62 0.96
CA ASN A 318 -8.05 14.56 1.34
C ASN A 318 -8.75 13.74 0.26
N LEU A 319 -9.18 12.53 0.61
CA LEU A 319 -9.81 11.59 -0.33
C LEU A 319 -11.32 11.79 -0.44
N ASP A 320 -11.88 12.71 0.35
CA ASP A 320 -13.29 13.07 0.27
C ASP A 320 -13.49 14.19 -0.76
N GLY A 321 -13.92 13.82 -1.96
CA GLY A 321 -14.49 14.78 -2.90
C GLY A 321 -14.04 14.65 -4.35
N ASN A 322 -14.35 13.51 -4.96
CA ASN A 322 -14.72 13.37 -6.36
C ASN A 322 -13.84 14.05 -7.43
N ALA A 323 -12.77 13.34 -7.84
CA ALA A 323 -12.43 13.05 -9.23
C ALA A 323 -11.38 11.91 -9.24
N ALA A 324 -11.77 10.69 -9.62
CA ALA A 324 -10.91 9.52 -9.84
C ALA A 324 -9.92 9.20 -8.68
N GLN A 325 -10.40 8.49 -7.65
CA GLN A 325 -9.60 7.99 -6.53
C GLN A 325 -8.22 7.50 -7.00
N LEU A 326 -7.14 8.10 -6.48
CA LEU A 326 -5.80 7.55 -6.62
C LEU A 326 -5.82 6.15 -5.99
N GLY A 327 -5.93 5.11 -6.82
CA GLY A 327 -6.07 3.75 -6.33
C GLY A 327 -4.80 3.29 -5.62
N ALA A 328 -4.92 2.78 -4.41
CA ALA A 328 -3.83 2.09 -3.76
C ALA A 328 -3.67 0.69 -4.37
N PRO A 329 -2.44 0.14 -4.37
CA PRO A 329 -2.26 -1.28 -4.59
C PRO A 329 -3.12 -2.09 -3.63
N VAL A 330 -3.73 -3.17 -4.12
CA VAL A 330 -4.65 -4.00 -3.34
C VAL A 330 -3.93 -5.23 -2.79
N ARG A 331 -4.35 -5.75 -1.63
CA ARG A 331 -3.86 -7.04 -1.11
C ARG A 331 -4.23 -8.20 -2.03
N PRO A 332 -3.53 -9.34 -1.90
CA PRO A 332 -3.99 -10.59 -2.48
C PRO A 332 -5.48 -10.84 -2.20
N SER A 333 -6.20 -11.26 -3.22
CA SER A 333 -7.66 -11.37 -3.19
C SER A 333 -8.17 -12.39 -2.18
N PHE A 334 -7.40 -13.47 -1.93
CA PHE A 334 -7.73 -14.45 -0.91
C PHE A 334 -7.55 -13.89 0.51
N GLU A 335 -6.50 -13.10 0.74
CA GLU A 335 -6.23 -12.47 2.04
C GLU A 335 -7.32 -11.45 2.37
N LEU A 336 -7.78 -10.69 1.37
CA LEU A 336 -8.92 -9.79 1.56
C LEU A 336 -10.21 -10.52 1.86
N TYR A 337 -10.42 -11.67 1.23
CA TYR A 337 -11.58 -12.49 1.54
C TYR A 337 -11.52 -13.05 2.97
N GLU A 338 -10.35 -13.49 3.45
CA GLU A 338 -10.14 -13.91 4.85
C GLU A 338 -10.42 -12.78 5.84
N ILE A 339 -9.86 -11.58 5.60
CA ILE A 339 -10.09 -10.39 6.43
C ILE A 339 -11.57 -10.01 6.42
N TRP A 340 -12.18 -9.97 5.24
CA TRP A 340 -13.60 -9.66 5.09
C TRP A 340 -14.47 -10.68 5.82
N CYS A 341 -14.23 -11.99 5.67
CA CYS A 341 -14.95 -13.03 6.40
C CYS A 341 -14.84 -12.85 7.92
N PHE A 342 -13.65 -12.54 8.44
CA PHE A 342 -13.46 -12.27 9.86
C PHE A 342 -14.31 -11.08 10.32
N LEU A 343 -14.25 -9.96 9.60
CA LEU A 343 -15.03 -8.77 9.93
C LEU A 343 -16.55 -9.03 9.80
N SER A 344 -16.99 -9.74 8.76
CA SER A 344 -18.39 -10.13 8.56
C SER A 344 -18.92 -11.00 9.70
N VAL A 345 -18.12 -11.95 10.23
CA VAL A 345 -18.52 -12.74 11.41
C VAL A 345 -18.66 -11.85 12.66
N VAL A 346 -17.74 -10.89 12.84
CA VAL A 346 -17.80 -9.93 13.96
C VAL A 346 -19.04 -9.04 13.86
N GLU A 347 -19.30 -8.46 12.69
CA GLU A 347 -20.48 -7.62 12.47
C GLU A 347 -21.78 -8.43 12.56
N GLY A 348 -21.80 -9.64 12.02
CA GLY A 348 -22.94 -10.55 12.15
C GLY A 348 -23.28 -10.86 13.62
N LEU A 349 -22.26 -11.09 14.46
CA LEU A 349 -22.47 -11.26 15.90
C LEU A 349 -22.94 -9.96 16.58
N ARG A 350 -22.40 -8.79 16.21
CA ARG A 350 -22.85 -7.50 16.76
C ARG A 350 -24.31 -7.23 16.45
N ASN A 351 -24.72 -7.52 15.22
CA ASN A 351 -26.10 -7.38 14.76
C ASN A 351 -27.04 -8.37 15.46
N ALA A 352 -26.59 -9.62 15.61
CA ALA A 352 -27.34 -10.67 16.30
C ALA A 352 -27.46 -10.43 17.82
N LEU A 353 -26.49 -9.73 18.42
CA LEU A 353 -26.37 -9.52 19.87
C LEU A 353 -26.28 -8.02 20.23
N PRO A 354 -27.32 -7.20 19.93
CA PRO A 354 -27.26 -5.74 20.07
C PRO A 354 -27.18 -5.24 21.52
N GLY A 355 -27.53 -6.09 22.50
CA GLY A 355 -27.46 -5.76 23.93
C GLY A 355 -26.09 -6.03 24.58
N TRP A 356 -25.11 -6.49 23.81
CA TRP A 356 -23.80 -6.89 24.32
C TRP A 356 -22.79 -5.74 24.19
N SER A 357 -21.83 -5.69 25.10
CA SER A 357 -20.73 -4.72 25.04
C SER A 357 -19.58 -5.28 24.22
N TRP A 358 -19.18 -4.58 23.16
CA TRP A 358 -18.16 -5.03 22.21
C TRP A 358 -16.87 -4.20 22.29
N ILE A 359 -15.72 -4.89 22.27
CA ILE A 359 -14.40 -4.27 22.17
C ILE A 359 -13.57 -4.99 21.09
N THR A 360 -12.71 -4.24 20.40
CA THR A 360 -11.73 -4.80 19.45
C THR A 360 -10.32 -4.66 20.01
N ARG A 361 -9.44 -5.61 19.66
CA ARG A 361 -8.04 -5.65 20.09
C ARG A 361 -7.18 -6.05 18.90
N GLY A 362 -5.98 -5.48 18.80
CA GLY A 362 -4.97 -5.96 17.87
C GLY A 362 -5.23 -5.73 16.37
N TYR A 363 -6.28 -5.01 15.96
CA TYR A 363 -6.61 -4.76 14.53
C TYR A 363 -5.45 -4.09 13.76
N GLY A 364 -4.61 -3.29 14.42
CA GLY A 364 -3.40 -2.74 13.80
C GLY A 364 -2.42 -3.80 13.28
N ARG A 365 -2.48 -5.04 13.77
CA ARG A 365 -1.68 -6.17 13.26
C ARG A 365 -2.19 -6.72 11.94
N ILE A 366 -3.48 -6.51 11.62
CA ILE A 366 -4.03 -6.82 10.29
C ILE A 366 -3.50 -5.78 9.30
N LEU A 367 -3.45 -4.51 9.70
CA LEU A 367 -2.96 -3.40 8.87
C LEU A 367 -1.46 -3.49 8.55
N ASP A 368 -0.67 -4.15 9.40
CA ASP A 368 0.74 -4.43 9.11
C ASP A 368 0.86 -5.56 8.07
N LEU A 369 1.23 -5.18 6.84
CA LEU A 369 1.36 -6.07 5.68
C LEU A 369 2.43 -7.16 5.83
N GLY A 370 3.29 -7.07 6.84
CA GLY A 370 4.23 -8.14 7.17
C GLY A 370 3.75 -9.11 8.25
N SER A 371 2.67 -8.77 8.93
CA SER A 371 2.14 -9.55 10.04
C SER A 371 1.11 -10.56 9.54
N SER A 372 1.00 -11.71 10.20
CA SER A 372 -0.07 -12.67 9.92
C SER A 372 -1.46 -12.21 10.41
N GLY A 373 -1.57 -10.99 10.95
CA GLY A 373 -2.76 -10.49 11.64
C GLY A 373 -3.03 -11.12 13.02
N ALA A 374 -2.22 -12.10 13.44
CA ALA A 374 -2.49 -12.90 14.64
C ALA A 374 -2.59 -12.05 15.91
N GLY A 375 -3.64 -12.30 16.70
CA GLY A 375 -3.97 -11.54 17.91
C GLY A 375 -4.86 -10.33 17.67
N ALA A 376 -5.35 -10.14 16.44
CA ALA A 376 -6.54 -9.34 16.21
C ALA A 376 -7.78 -10.12 16.68
N ALA A 377 -8.64 -9.47 17.47
CA ALA A 377 -9.82 -10.10 18.03
C ALA A 377 -10.94 -9.09 18.31
N ALA A 378 -12.18 -9.56 18.26
CA ALA A 378 -13.34 -8.86 18.78
C ALA A 378 -13.96 -9.66 19.94
N CYS A 379 -14.32 -8.97 21.01
CA CYS A 379 -14.85 -9.57 22.22
C CYS A 379 -16.18 -8.90 22.57
N GLY A 380 -17.22 -9.71 22.67
CA GLY A 380 -18.55 -9.33 23.15
C GLY A 380 -18.78 -9.86 24.57
N VAL A 381 -19.37 -9.04 25.44
CA VAL A 381 -19.77 -9.46 26.80
C VAL A 381 -21.25 -9.15 27.02
N ALA A 382 -21.99 -10.17 27.42
CA ALA A 382 -23.40 -10.09 27.77
C ALA A 382 -23.59 -9.51 29.18
N PRO A 383 -24.80 -8.98 29.49
CA PRO A 383 -25.14 -8.55 30.85
C PRO A 383 -25.03 -9.67 31.91
N ASP A 384 -25.24 -10.93 31.52
CA ASP A 384 -25.12 -12.08 32.41
C ASP A 384 -23.67 -12.54 32.63
N GLY A 385 -22.69 -11.91 31.96
CA GLY A 385 -21.27 -12.23 32.04
C GLY A 385 -20.79 -13.25 31.00
N THR A 386 -21.66 -13.77 30.14
CA THR A 386 -21.26 -14.60 28.99
C THR A 386 -20.36 -13.80 28.06
N ARG A 387 -19.25 -14.41 27.63
CA ARG A 387 -18.25 -13.78 26.76
C ARG A 387 -18.11 -14.54 25.46
N VAL A 388 -18.19 -13.82 24.35
CA VAL A 388 -17.88 -14.31 23.00
C VAL A 388 -16.59 -13.64 22.54
N GLU A 389 -15.68 -14.40 21.95
CA GLU A 389 -14.45 -13.87 21.35
C GLU A 389 -14.24 -14.47 19.97
N VAL A 390 -14.02 -13.60 18.98
CA VAL A 390 -13.67 -13.94 17.60
C VAL A 390 -12.22 -13.53 17.39
N GLU A 391 -11.33 -14.48 17.12
CA GLU A 391 -9.90 -14.25 16.87
C GLU A 391 -9.56 -14.47 15.39
N PHE A 392 -8.78 -13.57 14.81
CA PHE A 392 -8.21 -13.72 13.46
C PHE A 392 -6.84 -14.39 13.51
N ASN A 393 -6.62 -15.40 12.68
CA ASN A 393 -5.37 -16.14 12.54
C ASN A 393 -4.81 -16.61 13.90
N ALA A 394 -5.66 -17.21 14.73
CA ALA A 394 -5.32 -17.65 16.08
C ALA A 394 -4.21 -18.70 16.05
N VAL A 395 -3.18 -18.52 16.88
CA VAL A 395 -2.00 -19.40 16.88
C VAL A 395 -2.22 -20.58 17.82
N PHE A 396 -2.10 -21.79 17.27
CA PHE A 396 -2.02 -23.05 18.00
C PHE A 396 -0.62 -23.64 17.81
N PRO A 397 0.32 -23.40 18.75
CA PRO A 397 1.66 -23.96 18.66
C PRO A 397 1.64 -25.48 18.53
N GLY A 398 2.62 -26.06 17.84
CA GLY A 398 2.75 -27.53 17.78
C GLY A 398 3.00 -28.14 19.16
N PHE A 399 2.70 -29.43 19.31
CA PHE A 399 2.69 -30.10 20.62
C PHE A 399 3.99 -29.89 21.39
N PHE A 400 5.14 -30.10 20.72
CA PHE A 400 6.45 -29.95 21.34
C PHE A 400 6.90 -28.49 21.54
N ALA A 401 6.22 -27.51 20.93
CA ALA A 401 6.55 -26.08 21.03
C ALA A 401 5.66 -25.30 22.01
N ARG A 402 4.58 -25.92 22.54
CA ARG A 402 3.51 -25.21 23.27
C ARG A 402 3.94 -24.47 24.54
N SER A 403 5.05 -24.84 25.18
CA SER A 403 5.61 -24.13 26.35
C SER A 403 4.54 -23.76 27.41
N ASN A 404 3.73 -24.74 27.83
CA ASN A 404 2.57 -24.60 28.75
C ASN A 404 1.36 -23.82 28.22
N ALA A 405 1.29 -23.50 26.94
CA ALA A 405 0.09 -22.90 26.34
C ALA A 405 -1.13 -23.83 26.54
N LYS A 406 -2.26 -23.22 26.89
CA LYS A 406 -3.56 -23.87 27.09
C LYS A 406 -4.29 -24.22 25.81
N ARG A 407 -3.79 -23.69 24.69
CA ARG A 407 -4.20 -24.06 23.33
C ARG A 407 -2.99 -24.47 22.51
N TRP A 408 -3.11 -25.56 21.75
CA TRP A 408 -2.03 -26.09 20.92
C TRP A 408 -2.57 -27.03 19.84
N SER A 409 -1.71 -27.43 18.91
CA SER A 409 -1.98 -28.52 17.98
C SER A 409 -1.24 -29.80 18.38
N LEU A 410 -1.86 -30.96 18.17
CA LEU A 410 -1.25 -32.28 18.33
C LEU A 410 -0.06 -32.52 17.39
N SER A 411 0.08 -31.72 16.33
CA SER A 411 1.11 -31.87 15.30
C SER A 411 2.04 -30.64 15.24
N SER A 412 2.16 -30.02 14.07
CA SER A 412 2.85 -28.74 13.86
C SER A 412 1.97 -27.57 14.28
N GLU A 413 2.54 -26.37 14.28
CA GLU A 413 1.75 -25.15 14.44
C GLU A 413 0.62 -25.08 13.41
N ARG A 414 -0.55 -24.62 13.85
CA ARG A 414 -1.74 -24.41 13.02
C ARG A 414 -2.36 -23.06 13.32
N ARG A 415 -2.97 -22.47 12.29
CA ARG A 415 -3.58 -21.13 12.33
C ARG A 415 -4.89 -21.16 11.55
N PRO A 416 -6.02 -21.49 12.19
CA PRO A 416 -7.33 -21.28 11.58
C PRO A 416 -7.54 -19.79 11.29
N ASP A 417 -8.15 -19.48 10.15
CA ASP A 417 -8.39 -18.09 9.74
C ASP A 417 -9.21 -17.34 10.80
N ILE A 418 -10.25 -18.00 11.34
CA ILE A 418 -11.14 -17.44 12.36
C ILE A 418 -11.40 -18.50 13.45
N VAL A 419 -11.28 -18.09 14.71
CA VAL A 419 -11.72 -18.88 15.86
C VAL A 419 -12.81 -18.15 16.60
N LEU A 420 -13.96 -18.81 16.77
CA LEU A 420 -15.06 -18.34 17.60
C LEU A 420 -15.03 -19.11 18.92
N SER A 421 -15.07 -18.40 20.05
CA SER A 421 -15.12 -19.01 21.37
C SER A 421 -16.21 -18.38 22.22
N VAL A 422 -16.84 -19.19 23.05
CA VAL A 422 -17.87 -18.78 24.01
C VAL A 422 -17.50 -19.29 25.39
N ARG A 423 -17.51 -18.39 26.37
CA ARG A 423 -17.24 -18.69 27.79
C ARG A 423 -18.40 -18.20 28.63
N ARG A 424 -18.90 -19.06 29.50
CA ARG A 424 -19.95 -18.72 30.45
C ARG A 424 -19.36 -18.37 31.81
N PRO A 425 -20.11 -17.64 32.66
CA PRO A 425 -19.69 -17.37 34.04
C PRO A 425 -19.46 -18.64 34.87
N SER A 426 -20.17 -19.72 34.56
CA SER A 426 -20.03 -21.05 35.17
C SER A 426 -18.69 -21.73 34.86
N GLY A 427 -17.91 -21.21 33.90
CA GLY A 427 -16.60 -21.73 33.53
C GLY A 427 -16.62 -22.76 32.40
N ASP A 428 -17.79 -23.26 32.00
CA ASP A 428 -17.98 -24.03 30.78
C ASP A 428 -17.95 -23.13 29.54
N GLY A 429 -17.66 -23.74 28.40
CA GLY A 429 -17.54 -23.03 27.13
C GLY A 429 -17.25 -23.97 25.98
N TRP A 430 -17.34 -23.42 24.79
CA TRP A 430 -17.06 -24.12 23.54
C TRP A 430 -16.32 -23.21 22.57
N TRP A 431 -15.78 -23.80 21.52
CA TRP A 431 -15.16 -23.05 20.45
C TRP A 431 -15.30 -23.76 19.10
N ALA A 432 -15.16 -22.99 18.04
CA ALA A 432 -15.28 -23.42 16.65
C ALA A 432 -14.20 -22.78 15.79
N CYS A 433 -13.85 -23.45 14.69
CA CYS A 433 -12.97 -22.93 13.66
C CYS A 433 -13.78 -22.60 12.41
N LEU A 434 -13.59 -21.41 11.85
CA LEU A 434 -14.11 -21.03 10.54
C LEU A 434 -12.91 -20.73 9.64
N ASP A 435 -12.88 -21.34 8.47
CA ASP A 435 -11.76 -21.28 7.54
C ASP A 435 -12.26 -20.73 6.20
N ALA A 436 -11.77 -19.55 5.82
CA ALA A 436 -12.23 -18.85 4.63
C ALA A 436 -11.54 -19.42 3.38
N LYS A 437 -12.33 -19.66 2.35
CA LYS A 437 -11.88 -20.27 1.10
C LYS A 437 -12.48 -19.55 -0.08
N TYR A 438 -11.64 -18.75 -0.71
CA TYR A 438 -12.09 -17.87 -1.78
C TYR A 438 -12.38 -18.60 -3.10
N ARG A 439 -11.73 -19.75 -3.35
CA ARG A 439 -11.93 -20.54 -4.57
C ARG A 439 -13.11 -21.50 -4.40
N VAL A 440 -14.03 -21.49 -5.36
CA VAL A 440 -15.21 -22.36 -5.38
C VAL A 440 -15.06 -23.55 -6.34
N GLY A 441 -16.04 -24.47 -6.29
CA GLY A 441 -16.10 -25.67 -7.12
C GLY A 441 -15.67 -26.93 -6.38
N ARG A 442 -16.16 -28.09 -6.82
CA ARG A 442 -16.02 -29.37 -6.10
C ARG A 442 -14.59 -29.76 -5.78
N ALA A 443 -13.66 -29.59 -6.72
CA ALA A 443 -12.25 -29.93 -6.48
C ALA A 443 -11.61 -28.99 -5.43
N ASN A 444 -11.84 -27.68 -5.54
CA ASN A 444 -11.28 -26.69 -4.61
C ASN A 444 -11.85 -26.85 -3.20
N LEU A 445 -13.18 -26.96 -3.08
CA LEU A 445 -13.85 -27.12 -1.79
C LEU A 445 -13.60 -28.51 -1.18
N GLY A 446 -13.56 -29.56 -2.00
CA GLY A 446 -13.19 -30.92 -1.55
C GLY A 446 -11.79 -30.97 -0.95
N ASN A 447 -10.81 -30.30 -1.57
CA ASN A 447 -9.47 -30.17 -1.01
C ASN A 447 -9.47 -29.31 0.26
N ALA A 448 -10.29 -28.25 0.31
CA ALA A 448 -10.39 -27.39 1.48
C ALA A 448 -10.96 -28.10 2.72
N PHE A 449 -11.79 -29.15 2.58
CA PHE A 449 -12.23 -29.94 3.74
C PHE A 449 -11.07 -30.58 4.52
N ALA A 450 -9.89 -30.73 3.91
CA ALA A 450 -8.70 -31.16 4.63
C ALA A 450 -8.37 -30.22 5.81
N SER A 451 -8.50 -28.89 5.66
CA SER A 451 -8.24 -27.95 6.75
C SER A 451 -9.27 -28.12 7.88
N VAL A 452 -10.54 -28.29 7.54
CA VAL A 452 -11.63 -28.56 8.49
C VAL A 452 -11.38 -29.83 9.30
N HIS A 453 -10.97 -30.91 8.64
CA HIS A 453 -10.65 -32.17 9.32
C HIS A 453 -9.43 -32.03 10.21
N ILE A 454 -8.36 -31.39 9.72
CA ILE A 454 -7.16 -31.12 10.49
C ILE A 454 -7.49 -30.27 11.71
N TYR A 455 -8.26 -29.20 11.58
CA TYR A 455 -8.55 -28.31 12.71
C TYR A 455 -9.42 -28.98 13.76
N ARG A 456 -10.43 -29.75 13.36
CA ARG A 456 -11.24 -30.51 14.30
C ARG A 456 -10.41 -31.50 15.10
N ASP A 457 -9.56 -32.25 14.43
CA ASP A 457 -8.91 -33.41 15.04
C ASP A 457 -7.57 -33.07 15.70
N ALA A 458 -6.86 -32.06 15.19
CA ALA A 458 -5.51 -31.75 15.63
C ALA A 458 -5.43 -30.58 16.60
N LEU A 459 -6.48 -29.78 16.81
CA LEU A 459 -6.41 -28.62 17.71
C LEU A 459 -7.06 -28.91 19.05
N VAL A 460 -6.44 -28.38 20.11
CA VAL A 460 -6.86 -28.56 21.49
C VAL A 460 -6.83 -27.22 22.19
N TRP A 461 -7.89 -26.92 22.94
CA TRP A 461 -7.98 -25.82 23.89
C TRP A 461 -8.56 -26.33 25.22
N GLU A 462 -7.69 -26.55 26.22
CA GLU A 462 -8.08 -27.14 27.52
C GLU A 462 -9.23 -26.38 28.18
N ASP A 463 -9.13 -25.06 28.18
CA ASP A 463 -10.07 -24.18 28.88
C ASP A 463 -11.46 -24.12 28.21
N LEU A 464 -11.67 -24.79 27.07
CA LEU A 464 -12.91 -24.77 26.28
C LEU A 464 -13.31 -26.18 25.81
N GLY A 465 -13.06 -27.20 26.64
CA GLY A 465 -13.52 -28.57 26.39
C GLY A 465 -12.66 -29.39 25.42
N GLY A 466 -11.44 -28.93 25.10
CA GLY A 466 -10.51 -29.66 24.26
C GLY A 466 -10.68 -29.33 22.78
N SER A 467 -11.16 -30.26 21.97
CA SER A 467 -11.30 -30.08 20.51
C SER A 467 -12.41 -29.10 20.15
N PRO A 468 -12.34 -28.42 18.98
CA PRO A 468 -13.40 -27.52 18.57
C PRO A 468 -14.67 -28.30 18.27
N VAL A 469 -15.79 -27.73 18.67
CA VAL A 469 -17.13 -28.31 18.55
C VAL A 469 -17.60 -28.31 17.09
N TRP A 470 -17.25 -27.25 16.36
CA TRP A 470 -17.55 -27.11 14.94
C TRP A 470 -16.31 -26.71 14.16
N SER A 471 -16.26 -27.17 12.91
CA SER A 471 -15.30 -26.65 11.94
C SER A 471 -15.96 -26.50 10.58
N PHE A 472 -16.04 -25.26 10.09
CA PHE A 472 -16.74 -24.92 8.85
C PHE A 472 -15.83 -24.19 7.88
N LEU A 473 -16.13 -24.34 6.58
CA LEU A 473 -15.60 -23.47 5.54
C LEU A 473 -16.51 -22.27 5.35
N LEU A 474 -15.94 -21.10 5.06
CA LEU A 474 -16.64 -19.94 4.54
C LEU A 474 -16.27 -19.78 3.06
N SER A 475 -17.27 -19.72 2.17
CA SER A 475 -17.05 -19.73 0.72
C SER A 475 -18.01 -18.80 0.01
N PRO A 476 -17.62 -18.13 -1.09
CA PRO A 476 -18.44 -17.07 -1.66
C PRO A 476 -19.71 -17.53 -2.36
N LYS A 477 -19.75 -18.76 -2.88
CA LYS A 477 -20.94 -19.29 -3.56
C LYS A 477 -20.95 -20.82 -3.63
N ALA A 478 -22.14 -21.41 -3.57
CA ALA A 478 -22.36 -22.81 -3.93
C ALA A 478 -22.34 -23.01 -5.46
N GLY A 479 -21.67 -24.07 -5.92
CA GLY A 479 -21.85 -24.63 -7.26
C GLY A 479 -22.88 -25.76 -7.24
N ASP A 480 -23.47 -26.09 -8.39
CA ASP A 480 -24.50 -27.14 -8.50
C ASP A 480 -24.03 -28.49 -7.96
N ASP A 481 -22.76 -28.83 -8.17
CA ASP A 481 -22.09 -30.05 -7.73
C ASP A 481 -21.57 -30.01 -6.27
N THR A 482 -21.81 -28.91 -5.56
CA THR A 482 -21.37 -28.70 -4.17
C THR A 482 -22.51 -28.31 -3.23
N ARG A 483 -23.74 -28.11 -3.73
CA ARG A 483 -24.90 -27.63 -2.97
C ARG A 483 -25.16 -28.41 -1.67
N GLU A 484 -24.94 -29.72 -1.68
CA GLU A 484 -25.14 -30.57 -0.50
C GLU A 484 -24.26 -30.14 0.68
N TRP A 485 -23.00 -29.76 0.43
CA TRP A 485 -22.07 -29.27 1.46
C TRP A 485 -22.50 -27.93 2.09
N PHE A 486 -23.34 -27.17 1.38
CA PHE A 486 -23.93 -25.91 1.84
C PHE A 486 -25.33 -26.11 2.45
N SER A 487 -25.84 -27.34 2.54
CA SER A 487 -27.16 -27.57 3.13
C SER A 487 -27.11 -27.53 4.68
N PRO A 488 -28.16 -27.01 5.35
CA PRO A 488 -28.28 -27.10 6.80
C PRO A 488 -28.18 -28.55 7.30
N ALA A 489 -28.82 -29.49 6.59
CA ALA A 489 -28.82 -30.92 6.93
C ALA A 489 -27.40 -31.50 7.00
N PHE A 490 -26.53 -31.15 6.05
CA PHE A 490 -25.13 -31.59 6.05
C PHE A 490 -24.37 -30.98 7.24
N ARG A 491 -24.53 -29.67 7.48
CA ARG A 491 -23.87 -28.97 8.59
C ARG A 491 -24.26 -29.52 9.96
N GLU A 492 -25.54 -29.80 10.16
CA GLU A 492 -26.08 -30.35 11.40
C GLU A 492 -25.62 -31.79 11.62
N THR A 493 -25.66 -32.63 10.59
CA THR A 493 -25.30 -34.06 10.68
C THR A 493 -23.82 -34.25 11.00
N PHE A 494 -22.93 -33.47 10.36
CA PHE A 494 -21.49 -33.71 10.45
C PHE A 494 -20.75 -32.72 11.36
N ALA A 495 -21.43 -31.71 11.91
CA ALA A 495 -20.82 -30.55 12.58
C ALA A 495 -19.74 -29.87 11.72
N ARG A 496 -19.89 -30.00 10.40
CA ARG A 496 -18.96 -29.60 9.35
C ARG A 496 -19.73 -29.31 8.07
N GLY A 497 -19.17 -28.49 7.21
CA GLY A 497 -19.81 -28.09 5.96
C GLY A 497 -19.33 -26.71 5.54
N VAL A 498 -20.09 -26.10 4.65
CA VAL A 498 -19.76 -24.80 4.08
C VAL A 498 -20.88 -23.82 4.37
N TRP A 499 -20.51 -22.60 4.76
CA TRP A 499 -21.40 -21.44 4.77
C TRP A 499 -21.13 -20.61 3.52
N GLU A 500 -22.20 -20.24 2.81
CA GLU A 500 -22.08 -19.24 1.75
C GLU A 500 -21.98 -17.86 2.39
N LEU A 501 -20.89 -17.14 2.11
CA LEU A 501 -20.65 -15.81 2.65
C LEU A 501 -20.06 -14.91 1.56
N ARG A 502 -20.84 -13.91 1.13
CA ARG A 502 -20.43 -12.97 0.07
C ARG A 502 -21.01 -11.57 0.33
N PRO A 503 -20.29 -10.51 -0.09
CA PRO A 503 -20.75 -9.13 0.11
C PRO A 503 -22.13 -8.89 -0.46
N SER A 504 -22.94 -8.08 0.22
CA SER A 504 -24.26 -7.62 -0.22
C SER A 504 -25.34 -8.69 -0.46
N ALA A 505 -25.14 -9.93 -0.01
CA ALA A 505 -26.14 -11.00 -0.12
C ALA A 505 -27.03 -11.13 1.12
N THR A 506 -28.30 -11.45 0.90
CA THR A 506 -29.28 -11.80 1.94
C THR A 506 -28.95 -13.06 2.73
N ASN A 507 -27.98 -13.86 2.26
CA ASN A 507 -27.57 -15.15 2.86
C ASN A 507 -26.78 -14.99 4.17
N ASP A 508 -26.27 -13.78 4.46
CA ASP A 508 -25.59 -13.47 5.74
C ASP A 508 -26.50 -13.76 6.95
N ARG A 509 -27.84 -13.68 6.75
CA ARG A 509 -28.82 -13.94 7.80
C ARG A 509 -28.83 -15.38 8.31
N GLU A 510 -28.48 -16.38 7.50
CA GLU A 510 -28.44 -17.77 7.98
C GLU A 510 -27.25 -18.00 8.91
N LEU A 511 -26.08 -17.45 8.55
CA LEU A 511 -24.90 -17.50 9.41
C LEU A 511 -25.13 -16.68 10.68
N GLU A 512 -25.69 -15.48 10.58
CA GLU A 512 -26.07 -14.65 11.74
C GLU A 512 -27.04 -15.38 12.67
N ALA A 513 -28.07 -16.03 12.13
CA ALA A 513 -29.02 -16.81 12.91
C ALA A 513 -28.35 -18.01 13.58
N TRP A 514 -27.45 -18.71 12.88
CA TRP A 514 -26.66 -19.78 13.46
C TRP A 514 -25.74 -19.27 14.57
N LEU A 515 -25.03 -18.15 14.36
CA LEU A 515 -24.16 -17.52 15.35
C LEU A 515 -24.94 -17.17 16.63
N ALA A 516 -26.12 -16.56 16.48
CA ALA A 516 -27.01 -16.24 17.61
C ALA A 516 -27.44 -17.50 18.38
N SER A 517 -27.86 -18.54 17.65
CA SER A 517 -28.30 -19.80 18.21
C SER A 517 -27.16 -20.54 18.93
N ALA A 518 -25.99 -20.63 18.30
CA ALA A 518 -24.82 -21.31 18.83
C ALA A 518 -24.36 -20.69 20.16
N VAL A 519 -24.34 -19.36 20.27
CA VAL A 519 -23.99 -18.66 21.53
C VAL A 519 -24.95 -19.05 22.67
N GLY A 520 -26.23 -19.29 22.36
CA GLY A 520 -27.24 -19.72 23.32
C GLY A 520 -27.22 -21.22 23.68
N GLN A 521 -26.54 -22.09 22.91
CA GLN A 521 -26.56 -23.54 23.13
C GLN A 521 -25.67 -23.97 24.29
N GLN A 522 -26.23 -24.63 25.31
CA GLN A 522 -25.50 -25.08 26.50
C GLN A 522 -24.44 -26.15 26.21
N ASP A 523 -24.74 -27.11 25.32
CA ASP A 523 -23.86 -28.21 24.94
C ASP A 523 -23.56 -28.20 23.43
N GLY A 524 -22.39 -28.71 23.03
CA GLY A 524 -22.07 -28.96 21.61
C GLY A 524 -23.04 -29.97 20.96
N PRO A 525 -23.00 -30.18 19.63
CA PRO A 525 -23.90 -31.12 18.98
C PRO A 525 -23.68 -32.53 19.57
N PRO A 526 -24.74 -33.35 19.67
CA PRO A 526 -24.60 -34.72 20.12
C PRO A 526 -23.57 -35.45 19.27
N CYS A 527 -22.70 -36.24 19.92
CA CYS A 527 -21.62 -36.99 19.29
C CYS A 527 -22.13 -37.69 18.02
N VAL A 528 -21.47 -37.44 16.89
CA VAL A 528 -21.81 -38.03 15.58
C VAL A 528 -21.96 -39.55 15.76
N PRO A 529 -23.12 -40.16 15.41
CA PRO A 529 -23.25 -41.60 15.47
C PRO A 529 -22.19 -42.24 14.56
N PRO A 530 -21.64 -43.41 14.92
CA PRO A 530 -20.70 -44.11 14.06
C PRO A 530 -21.31 -44.29 12.67
N ALA A 531 -20.47 -44.16 11.63
CA ALA A 531 -20.89 -44.29 10.24
C ALA A 531 -21.79 -45.53 10.07
N PRO A 532 -22.86 -45.46 9.26
CA PRO A 532 -23.69 -46.62 8.98
C PRO A 532 -22.78 -47.73 8.45
N THR A 533 -22.77 -48.87 9.15
CA THR A 533 -22.09 -50.08 8.71
C THR A 533 -22.57 -50.40 7.30
N ASN A 534 -21.62 -50.52 6.38
CA ASN A 534 -21.89 -50.86 4.99
C ASN A 534 -22.67 -52.19 4.96
N PRO A 535 -23.86 -52.29 4.33
CA PRO A 535 -24.64 -53.53 4.28
C PRO A 535 -23.96 -54.69 3.52
N ALA A 536 -22.70 -54.52 3.10
CA ALA A 536 -21.88 -55.55 2.46
C ALA A 536 -21.10 -56.46 3.43
N ASP A 537 -21.07 -56.16 4.74
CA ASP A 537 -20.25 -56.93 5.70
C ASP A 537 -20.97 -58.12 6.38
N HIS A 538 -22.16 -58.50 5.91
CA HIS A 538 -22.82 -59.75 6.31
C HIS A 538 -22.88 -60.74 5.14
N VAL A 539 -21.72 -61.34 4.82
CA VAL A 539 -21.68 -62.64 4.17
C VAL A 539 -21.59 -63.70 5.26
N PRO A 540 -22.59 -64.56 5.47
CA PRO A 540 -22.47 -65.67 6.40
C PRO A 540 -21.51 -66.70 5.80
N HIS A 541 -20.39 -66.93 6.49
CA HIS A 541 -19.56 -68.11 6.26
C HIS A 541 -20.42 -69.36 6.51
N GLN A 542 -20.80 -70.06 5.45
CA GLN A 542 -21.21 -71.46 5.55
C GLN A 542 -19.95 -72.32 5.60
N GLU A 543 -19.85 -73.11 6.66
CA GLU A 543 -18.87 -74.18 6.82
C GLU A 543 -19.10 -75.27 5.75
N GLY A 544 -17.99 -75.74 5.17
CA GLY A 544 -17.87 -76.93 4.33
C GLY A 544 -16.51 -77.56 4.55
#